data_AF-A0A1X7SFM9-F1
#
_entry.id   AF-A0A1X7SFM9-F1
#
_cell.length_a   1.000
_cell.length_b   1.000
_cell.length_c   1.000
_cell.angle_alpha   90.00
_cell.angle_beta   90.00
_cell.angle_gamma   90.00
#
_symmetry.space_group_name_H-M   'P 1'
#
loop_
_entity.id
_entity.type
_entity.pdbx_description
1 polymer ?
#
loop_
_entity_poly.entity_id
_entity_poly.type
_entity_poly.pdbx_seq_one_letter_code
_entity_poly.pdbx_strand_id
1 'polypeptide(L)'
;STTEETNLSTNTVSVAGTTTTPNTDHVNKVQSTGVKKAVTYAGLVYYEEKRAEDLVTFTAAKKLDALIHYIERKHSQAEIGPDISFSFKFPYDYVELNFDAPQKKPFTGWTLTPHTDPCRLYQKAIDKFGDKEHSRPSCCLISVYGSPDAVPFLDYFIPLEGVARPVSLNIHRARRNFTVPVPPSTNPATSSSNTIIEVTASSTGVASK
;
A
#
# COMPACT_ATOMS: atom_id res chain seq x y z
N SER A 1 -66.26 -25.40 -34.29
CA SER A 1 -66.19 -23.94 -34.55
C SER A 1 -64.72 -23.58 -34.66
N THR A 2 -64.23 -23.56 -35.91
CA THR A 2 -63.85 -22.33 -36.68
C THR A 2 -62.46 -21.87 -36.23
N THR A 3 -61.38 -21.79 -37.03
CA THR A 3 -61.10 -21.88 -38.49
C THR A 3 -59.54 -21.84 -38.57
N GLU A 4 -58.86 -22.64 -39.41
CA GLU A 4 -58.20 -22.23 -40.69
C GLU A 4 -57.05 -21.19 -40.53
N GLU A 5 -55.89 -21.22 -41.18
CA GLU A 5 -55.40 -21.75 -42.47
C GLU A 5 -53.84 -21.84 -42.42
N THR A 6 -53.19 -22.88 -42.97
CA THR A 6 -52.56 -22.97 -44.33
C THR A 6 -51.24 -22.14 -44.43
N ASN A 7 -50.06 -22.72 -44.70
CA ASN A 7 -49.67 -23.19 -46.03
C ASN A 7 -48.50 -24.17 -46.03
N LEU A 8 -48.69 -25.20 -46.85
CA LEU A 8 -47.73 -26.16 -47.38
C LEU A 8 -47.02 -25.54 -48.60
N SER A 9 -45.74 -25.87 -48.83
CA SER A 9 -45.29 -26.14 -50.20
C SER A 9 -44.10 -27.09 -50.22
N THR A 10 -44.34 -28.23 -50.87
CA THR A 10 -43.42 -29.32 -51.18
C THR A 10 -42.82 -29.04 -52.55
N ASN A 11 -41.52 -29.27 -52.75
CA ASN A 11 -40.97 -29.64 -54.05
C ASN A 11 -39.80 -30.62 -53.84
N THR A 12 -40.02 -31.92 -54.00
CA THR A 12 -39.72 -32.78 -55.18
C THR A 12 -38.29 -33.33 -55.18
N VAL A 13 -38.22 -34.66 -55.19
CA VAL A 13 -37.02 -35.50 -55.26
C VAL A 13 -36.39 -35.47 -56.65
N SER A 14 -35.07 -35.40 -56.73
CA SER A 14 -34.28 -35.90 -57.87
C SER A 14 -33.03 -36.62 -57.36
N VAL A 15 -32.93 -37.90 -57.68
CA VAL A 15 -31.79 -38.80 -57.46
C VAL A 15 -30.81 -38.67 -58.62
N ALA A 16 -29.52 -38.48 -58.35
CA ALA A 16 -28.40 -39.03 -59.13
C ALA A 16 -27.10 -38.83 -58.34
N GLY A 17 -26.35 -39.91 -58.15
CA GLY A 17 -25.13 -39.91 -57.33
C GLY A 17 -23.91 -39.33 -58.03
N THR A 18 -22.95 -38.90 -57.21
CA THR A 18 -21.52 -38.92 -57.54
C THR A 18 -20.72 -39.00 -56.25
N THR A 19 -20.02 -40.13 -56.11
CA THR A 19 -18.94 -40.34 -55.16
C THR A 19 -17.81 -39.36 -55.43
N THR A 20 -17.32 -38.63 -54.42
CA THR A 20 -15.91 -38.20 -54.26
C THR A 20 -15.70 -37.68 -52.84
N THR A 21 -15.02 -38.46 -51.99
CA THR A 21 -14.28 -37.98 -50.79
C THR A 21 -13.13 -37.05 -51.21
N PRO A 22 -12.74 -36.03 -50.42
CA PRO A 22 -11.77 -36.31 -49.35
C PRO A 22 -11.77 -35.36 -48.13
N ASN A 23 -11.19 -35.90 -47.05
CA ASN A 23 -10.51 -35.23 -45.93
C ASN A 23 -11.36 -34.47 -44.91
N THR A 24 -11.78 -35.18 -43.86
CA THR A 24 -12.00 -34.56 -42.56
C THR A 24 -10.73 -34.76 -41.73
N ASP A 25 -9.81 -33.81 -41.84
CA ASP A 25 -8.78 -33.64 -40.82
C ASP A 25 -9.49 -33.45 -39.49
N HIS A 26 -9.32 -34.42 -38.61
CA HIS A 26 -9.76 -34.35 -37.23
C HIS A 26 -8.90 -33.28 -36.55
N VAL A 27 -9.26 -32.00 -36.75
CA VAL A 27 -8.71 -30.89 -35.99
C VAL A 27 -9.17 -31.13 -34.56
N ASN A 28 -8.26 -31.70 -33.77
CA ASN A 28 -8.29 -31.66 -32.32
C ASN A 28 -8.41 -30.17 -31.94
N LYS A 29 -9.64 -29.68 -31.81
CA LYS A 29 -9.96 -28.41 -31.21
C LYS A 29 -9.69 -28.59 -29.73
N VAL A 30 -8.40 -28.50 -29.37
CA VAL A 30 -7.96 -28.31 -28.01
C VAL A 30 -8.68 -27.06 -27.53
N GLN A 31 -9.72 -27.27 -26.72
CA GLN A 31 -10.35 -26.21 -25.97
C GLN A 31 -9.28 -25.68 -25.03
N SER A 32 -8.59 -24.63 -25.49
CA SER A 32 -7.80 -23.79 -24.61
C SER A 32 -8.77 -23.27 -23.55
N THR A 33 -8.72 -23.87 -22.36
CA THR A 33 -9.35 -23.32 -21.17
C THR A 33 -8.70 -21.96 -20.97
N GLY A 34 -9.36 -20.91 -21.45
CA GLY A 34 -8.87 -19.53 -21.51
C GLY A 34 -8.75 -18.91 -20.13
N VAL A 35 -7.96 -19.52 -19.25
CA VAL A 35 -7.59 -18.98 -17.95
C VAL A 35 -6.62 -17.86 -18.22
N LYS A 36 -7.14 -16.63 -18.34
CA LYS A 36 -6.30 -15.44 -18.36
C LYS A 36 -5.50 -15.43 -17.06
N LYS A 37 -4.17 -15.43 -17.16
CA LYS A 37 -3.29 -15.30 -15.99
C LYS A 37 -3.66 -14.01 -15.25
N ALA A 38 -3.97 -14.12 -13.96
CA ALA A 38 -4.27 -12.96 -13.14
C ALA A 38 -3.06 -12.02 -13.12
N VAL A 39 -3.29 -10.72 -13.35
CA VAL A 39 -2.24 -9.70 -13.27
C VAL A 39 -1.83 -9.55 -11.81
N THR A 40 -0.53 -9.57 -11.55
CA THR A 40 0.03 -9.27 -10.22
C THR A 40 0.45 -7.80 -10.17
N TYR A 41 0.07 -7.15 -9.08
CA TYR A 41 0.39 -5.78 -8.74
C TYR A 41 1.31 -5.77 -7.52
N ALA A 42 2.21 -4.80 -7.47
CA ALA A 42 3.01 -4.47 -6.31
C ALA A 42 2.31 -3.37 -5.52
N GLY A 43 2.10 -3.59 -4.23
CA GLY A 43 1.76 -2.56 -3.25
C GLY A 43 3.00 -2.24 -2.43
N LEU A 44 3.21 -0.97 -2.07
CA LEU A 44 4.34 -0.52 -1.29
C LEU A 44 3.86 0.52 -0.27
N VAL A 45 4.40 0.44 0.94
CA VAL A 45 4.26 1.51 1.93
C VAL A 45 5.52 2.30 2.04
N TYR A 46 5.36 3.62 2.19
CA TYR A 46 6.43 4.48 2.65
C TYR A 46 5.90 5.48 3.65
N TYR A 47 6.81 6.05 4.41
CA TYR A 47 6.48 6.85 5.56
C TYR A 47 7.23 8.18 5.56
N GLU A 48 6.54 9.25 5.94
CA GLU A 48 7.11 10.59 6.08
C GLU A 48 6.79 11.14 7.46
N GLU A 49 7.82 11.54 8.20
CA GLU A 49 7.64 12.15 9.52
C GLU A 49 7.06 13.56 9.40
N LYS A 50 5.92 13.84 10.06
CA LYS A 50 5.27 15.16 10.05
C LYS A 50 4.94 15.66 11.45
N ARG A 51 5.90 16.39 12.05
CA ARG A 51 5.74 17.08 13.35
C ARG A 51 5.27 16.15 14.47
N ALA A 52 3.95 16.08 14.68
CA ALA A 52 3.29 15.33 15.75
C ALA A 52 2.69 14.00 15.27
N GLU A 53 2.58 13.77 13.96
CA GLU A 53 2.08 12.53 13.36
C GLU A 53 3.03 11.98 12.29
N ASP A 54 2.95 10.70 11.99
CA ASP A 54 3.58 10.11 10.82
C ASP A 54 2.57 10.03 9.68
N LEU A 55 3.02 10.36 8.47
CA LEU A 55 2.23 10.19 7.27
C LEU A 55 2.60 8.87 6.63
N VAL A 56 1.64 7.96 6.54
CA VAL A 56 1.80 6.65 5.91
C VAL A 56 1.11 6.67 4.57
N THR A 57 1.85 6.33 3.52
CA THR A 57 1.29 6.24 2.18
C THR A 57 1.35 4.80 1.70
N PHE A 58 0.20 4.23 1.37
CA PHE A 58 0.12 2.99 0.61
C PHE A 58 -0.10 3.32 -0.87
N THR A 59 0.75 2.80 -1.74
CA THR A 59 0.70 3.03 -3.18
C THR A 59 0.84 1.72 -3.94
N ALA A 60 0.32 1.65 -5.17
CA ALA A 60 0.37 0.43 -5.98
C ALA A 60 0.66 0.68 -7.46
N ALA A 61 1.30 -0.30 -8.10
CA ALA A 61 1.67 -0.28 -9.51
C ALA A 61 1.83 -1.70 -10.08
N LYS A 62 1.96 -1.80 -11.41
CA LYS A 62 2.36 -3.05 -12.09
C LYS A 62 3.85 -3.40 -11.90
N LYS A 63 4.69 -2.40 -11.61
CA LYS A 63 6.15 -2.54 -11.53
C LYS A 63 6.65 -1.95 -10.20
N LEU A 64 7.22 -2.79 -9.34
CA LEU A 64 7.76 -2.38 -8.04
C LEU A 64 8.92 -1.38 -8.19
N ASP A 65 9.87 -1.65 -9.07
CA ASP A 65 11.03 -0.76 -9.29
C ASP A 65 10.62 0.66 -9.70
N ALA A 66 9.52 0.78 -10.46
CA ALA A 66 9.00 2.09 -10.85
C ALA A 66 8.40 2.86 -9.65
N LEU A 67 7.79 2.17 -8.69
CA LEU A 67 7.34 2.79 -7.43
C LEU A 67 8.52 3.22 -6.58
N ILE A 68 9.51 2.34 -6.39
CA ILE A 68 10.71 2.63 -5.60
C ILE A 68 11.41 3.86 -6.16
N HIS A 69 11.70 3.89 -7.46
CA HIS A 69 12.31 5.05 -8.11
C HIS A 69 11.49 6.33 -8.01
N TYR A 70 10.15 6.23 -8.08
CA TYR A 70 9.29 7.40 -7.87
C TYR A 70 9.44 7.96 -6.45
N ILE A 71 9.40 7.08 -5.44
CA ILE A 71 9.49 7.46 -4.02
C ILE A 71 10.87 8.04 -3.73
N GLU A 72 11.95 7.36 -4.10
CA GLU A 72 13.33 7.86 -3.91
C GLU A 72 13.53 9.25 -4.52
N ARG A 73 12.91 9.51 -5.69
CA ARG A 73 13.04 10.79 -6.40
C ARG A 73 12.15 11.89 -5.84
N LYS A 74 10.91 11.59 -5.44
CA LYS A 74 9.89 12.58 -5.08
C LYS A 74 9.69 12.74 -3.57
N HIS A 75 10.07 11.74 -2.81
CA HIS A 75 9.94 11.62 -1.36
C HIS A 75 11.29 11.13 -0.78
N SER A 76 12.37 11.85 -1.08
CA SER A 76 13.74 11.40 -0.78
C SER A 76 14.06 11.24 0.72
N GLN A 77 13.22 11.77 1.60
CA GLN A 77 13.32 11.61 3.06
C GLN A 77 12.37 10.53 3.59
N ALA A 78 11.60 9.88 2.72
CA ALA A 78 10.68 8.85 3.15
C ALA A 78 11.42 7.56 3.51
N GLU A 79 10.97 6.93 4.59
CA GLU A 79 11.35 5.57 4.93
C GLU A 79 10.53 4.61 4.04
N ILE A 80 11.19 3.79 3.24
CA ILE A 80 10.52 2.74 2.46
C ILE A 80 10.21 1.57 3.38
N GLY A 81 8.92 1.23 3.46
CA GLY A 81 8.39 0.12 4.25
C GLY A 81 8.27 -1.18 3.44
N PRO A 82 7.50 -2.15 3.97
CA PRO A 82 7.31 -3.43 3.30
C PRO A 82 6.54 -3.28 1.98
N ASP A 83 6.91 -4.11 1.00
CA ASP A 83 6.14 -4.34 -0.22
C ASP A 83 5.29 -5.61 -0.11
N ILE A 84 4.21 -5.64 -0.89
CA ILE A 84 3.30 -6.79 -1.01
C ILE A 84 2.98 -7.03 -2.49
N SER A 85 2.68 -8.28 -2.82
CA SER A 85 2.17 -8.67 -4.14
C SER A 85 0.71 -9.13 -4.04
N PHE A 86 -0.15 -8.60 -4.90
CA PHE A 86 -1.56 -8.98 -4.93
C PHE A 86 -2.13 -9.03 -6.36
N SER A 87 -3.29 -9.65 -6.51
CA SER A 87 -4.09 -9.63 -7.74
C SER A 87 -5.52 -9.26 -7.38
N PHE A 88 -6.24 -8.56 -8.26
CA PHE A 88 -7.66 -8.28 -8.05
C PHE A 88 -8.49 -9.56 -8.10
N LYS A 89 -9.46 -9.67 -7.20
CA LYS A 89 -10.50 -10.69 -7.22
C LYS A 89 -11.57 -10.27 -8.21
N PHE A 90 -11.88 -11.06 -9.22
CA PHE A 90 -13.04 -10.77 -10.08
C PHE A 90 -14.35 -10.85 -9.24
N PRO A 91 -15.30 -9.91 -9.41
CA PRO A 91 -15.35 -8.80 -10.36
C PRO A 91 -14.84 -7.45 -9.82
N TYR A 92 -14.12 -7.42 -8.70
CA TYR A 92 -13.60 -6.19 -8.11
C TYR A 92 -12.57 -5.53 -9.03
N ASP A 93 -12.66 -4.20 -9.11
CA ASP A 93 -11.75 -3.33 -9.84
C ASP A 93 -11.06 -2.30 -8.92
N TYR A 94 -11.13 -2.52 -7.61
CA TYR A 94 -10.42 -1.76 -6.59
C TYR A 94 -9.94 -2.66 -5.45
N VAL A 95 -8.92 -2.18 -4.74
CA VAL A 95 -8.56 -2.68 -3.41
C VAL A 95 -8.93 -1.62 -2.38
N GLU A 96 -9.37 -2.08 -1.22
CA GLU A 96 -9.77 -1.21 -0.12
C GLU A 96 -9.00 -1.60 1.14
N LEU A 97 -8.55 -0.59 1.88
CA LEU A 97 -7.91 -0.77 3.17
C LEU A 97 -8.99 -0.86 4.24
N ASN A 98 -9.16 -2.04 4.83
CA ASN A 98 -10.15 -2.27 5.89
C ASN A 98 -9.55 -1.97 7.27
N PHE A 99 -9.94 -0.84 7.86
CA PHE A 99 -9.53 -0.40 9.21
C PHE A 99 -10.44 -0.94 10.33
N ASP A 100 -11.54 -1.59 9.98
CA ASP A 100 -12.47 -2.20 10.96
C ASP A 100 -12.06 -3.63 11.33
N ALA A 101 -11.04 -4.16 10.66
CA ALA A 101 -10.54 -5.51 10.90
C ALA A 101 -9.98 -5.67 12.34
N PRO A 102 -10.37 -6.75 13.05
CA PRO A 102 -9.86 -7.02 14.39
C PRO A 102 -8.33 -7.16 14.44
N GLN A 103 -7.71 -6.50 15.42
CA GLN A 103 -6.25 -6.55 15.64
C GLN A 103 -5.87 -7.61 16.68
N LYS A 104 -4.77 -8.31 16.44
CA LYS A 104 -4.21 -9.30 17.39
C LYS A 104 -3.36 -8.65 18.48
N LYS A 105 -2.74 -7.51 18.17
CA LYS A 105 -1.88 -6.75 19.09
C LYS A 105 -2.63 -5.51 19.58
N PRO A 106 -2.36 -5.05 20.80
CA PRO A 106 -2.93 -3.80 21.29
C PRO A 106 -2.40 -2.62 20.48
N PHE A 107 -3.28 -1.67 20.22
CA PHE A 107 -2.95 -0.39 19.58
C PHE A 107 -3.48 0.80 20.41
N THR A 108 -3.75 0.58 21.70
CA THR A 108 -4.27 1.61 22.61
C THR A 108 -3.39 2.87 22.57
N GLY A 109 -4.04 4.03 22.45
CA GLY A 109 -3.43 5.35 22.31
C GLY A 109 -2.90 5.68 20.91
N TRP A 110 -2.98 4.75 19.94
CA TRP A 110 -2.71 5.05 18.54
C TRP A 110 -4.00 5.37 17.79
N THR A 111 -3.95 6.42 16.97
CA THR A 111 -5.00 6.82 16.05
C THR A 111 -4.49 6.69 14.62
N LEU A 112 -5.25 5.99 13.79
CA LEU A 112 -5.02 5.87 12.35
C LEU A 112 -6.19 6.54 11.63
N THR A 113 -5.91 7.61 10.88
CA THR A 113 -6.93 8.37 10.18
C THR A 113 -6.68 8.26 8.67
N PRO A 114 -7.48 7.47 7.92
CA PRO A 114 -7.42 7.49 6.47
C PRO A 114 -7.91 8.86 5.95
N HIS A 115 -7.27 9.38 4.92
CA HIS A 115 -7.63 10.69 4.33
C HIS A 115 -8.74 10.58 3.28
N THR A 116 -9.19 9.36 3.00
CA THR A 116 -10.32 9.04 2.13
C THR A 116 -11.18 7.97 2.77
N ASP A 117 -12.49 8.11 2.62
CA ASP A 117 -13.49 7.15 3.07
C ASP A 117 -14.49 6.91 1.92
N PRO A 118 -14.52 5.71 1.31
CA PRO A 118 -13.69 4.54 1.60
C PRO A 118 -12.23 4.69 1.12
N CYS A 119 -11.30 4.04 1.80
CA CYS A 119 -9.86 4.13 1.51
C CYS A 119 -9.46 3.17 0.38
N ARG A 120 -9.65 3.59 -0.89
CA ARG A 120 -9.54 2.73 -2.08
C ARG A 120 -8.46 3.10 -3.09
N LEU A 121 -7.88 2.09 -3.74
CA LEU A 121 -7.12 2.21 -4.99
C LEU A 121 -7.82 1.45 -6.13
N TYR A 122 -8.15 2.17 -7.20
CA TYR A 122 -8.80 1.58 -8.38
C TYR A 122 -7.76 1.00 -9.34
N GLN A 123 -8.04 -0.20 -9.85
CA GLN A 123 -7.22 -0.92 -10.84
C GLN A 123 -6.91 -0.05 -12.05
N LYS A 124 -7.91 0.68 -12.57
CA LYS A 124 -7.72 1.60 -13.71
C LYS A 124 -6.70 2.70 -13.43
N ALA A 125 -6.63 3.20 -12.20
CA ALA A 125 -5.69 4.26 -11.82
C ALA A 125 -4.27 3.69 -11.64
N ILE A 126 -4.16 2.52 -11.01
CA ILE A 126 -2.90 1.77 -10.87
C ILE A 126 -2.32 1.42 -12.24
N ASP A 127 -3.18 1.00 -13.16
CA ASP A 127 -2.79 0.57 -14.51
C ASP A 127 -2.17 1.68 -15.36
N LYS A 128 -2.50 2.94 -15.07
CA LYS A 128 -2.03 4.13 -15.78
C LYS A 128 -0.72 4.70 -15.25
N PHE A 129 -0.25 4.26 -14.09
CA PHE A 129 0.98 4.80 -13.52
C PHE A 129 2.17 4.61 -14.48
N GLY A 130 2.83 5.71 -14.82
CA GLY A 130 3.91 5.76 -15.80
C GLY A 130 3.47 6.25 -17.20
N ASP A 131 2.17 6.46 -17.43
CA ASP A 131 1.68 7.12 -18.64
C ASP A 131 2.03 8.61 -18.62
N LYS A 132 2.05 9.26 -19.81
CA LYS A 132 2.40 10.69 -19.97
C LYS A 132 1.65 11.62 -19.01
N GLU A 133 0.37 11.35 -18.79
CA GLU A 133 -0.52 12.16 -17.92
C GLU A 133 -0.58 11.64 -16.47
N HIS A 134 0.02 10.49 -16.16
CA HIS A 134 -0.14 9.79 -14.87
C HIS A 134 1.23 9.40 -14.30
N SER A 135 2.08 10.41 -14.12
CA SER A 135 3.41 10.24 -13.53
C SER A 135 3.40 10.02 -12.01
N ARG A 136 2.26 10.28 -11.34
CA ARG A 136 2.07 10.04 -9.90
C ARG A 136 1.28 8.75 -9.70
N PRO A 137 1.74 7.81 -8.88
CA PRO A 137 0.98 6.59 -8.62
C PRO A 137 -0.26 6.92 -7.76
N SER A 138 -1.31 6.11 -7.91
CA SER A 138 -2.49 6.19 -7.05
C SER A 138 -2.12 5.74 -5.63
N CYS A 139 -2.56 6.48 -4.62
CA CYS A 139 -2.21 6.19 -3.24
C CYS A 139 -3.36 6.45 -2.26
N CYS A 140 -3.29 5.73 -1.14
CA CYS A 140 -4.08 5.90 0.06
C CYS A 140 -3.18 6.55 1.11
N LEU A 141 -3.64 7.64 1.70
CA LEU A 141 -2.89 8.42 2.67
C LEU A 141 -3.52 8.25 4.05
N ILE A 142 -2.67 8.04 5.06
CA ILE A 142 -3.09 7.69 6.42
C ILE A 142 -2.24 8.51 7.39
N SER A 143 -2.86 9.31 8.25
CA SER A 143 -2.18 9.92 9.38
C SER A 143 -2.13 8.94 10.54
N VAL A 144 -0.94 8.75 11.12
CA VAL A 144 -0.72 7.90 12.28
C VAL A 144 -0.20 8.75 13.43
N TYR A 145 -0.98 8.79 14.50
CA TYR A 145 -0.68 9.57 15.68
C TYR A 145 -0.65 8.67 16.91
N GLY A 146 0.44 8.75 17.70
CA GLY A 146 0.52 8.10 19.01
C GLY A 146 0.39 9.14 20.11
N SER A 147 -0.63 9.00 20.96
CA SER A 147 -0.78 9.81 22.17
C SER A 147 0.34 9.53 23.19
N PRO A 148 0.53 10.39 24.21
CA PRO A 148 1.55 10.18 25.24
C PRO A 148 1.42 8.85 26.02
N ASP A 149 0.21 8.33 26.14
CA ASP A 149 -0.14 7.06 26.79
C ASP A 149 -0.20 5.86 25.83
N ALA A 150 0.11 6.05 24.54
CA ALA A 150 0.11 4.98 23.56
C ALA A 150 1.11 3.88 23.91
N VAL A 151 0.77 2.64 23.55
CA VAL A 151 1.72 1.51 23.65
C VAL A 151 3.01 1.82 22.86
N PRO A 152 4.19 1.32 23.25
CA PRO A 152 5.46 1.76 22.67
C PRO A 152 5.60 1.57 21.15
N PHE A 153 4.99 0.49 20.64
CA PHE A 153 5.01 0.13 19.24
C PHE A 153 3.60 -0.08 18.73
N LEU A 154 3.31 0.50 17.58
CA LEU A 154 2.19 0.17 16.74
C LEU A 154 2.60 -0.98 15.81
N ASP A 155 1.81 -2.04 15.80
CA ASP A 155 1.88 -3.13 14.82
C ASP A 155 0.47 -3.38 14.31
N TYR A 156 0.03 -2.56 13.35
CA TYR A 156 -1.35 -2.52 12.90
C TYR A 156 -1.49 -3.17 11.53
N PHE A 157 -2.25 -4.27 11.45
CA PHE A 157 -2.47 -5.01 10.21
C PHE A 157 -3.78 -4.59 9.54
N ILE A 158 -3.69 -4.03 8.33
CA ILE A 158 -4.81 -3.62 7.48
C ILE A 158 -5.01 -4.67 6.40
N PRO A 159 -6.05 -5.52 6.46
CA PRO A 159 -6.40 -6.40 5.35
C PRO A 159 -6.77 -5.60 4.10
N LEU A 160 -6.36 -6.10 2.94
CA LEU A 160 -6.85 -5.60 1.67
C LEU A 160 -8.11 -6.35 1.26
N GLU A 161 -9.19 -5.61 1.01
CA GLU A 161 -10.36 -6.14 0.33
C GLU A 161 -10.19 -6.05 -1.19
N GLY A 162 -11.00 -6.81 -1.93
CA GLY A 162 -10.94 -6.83 -3.40
C GLY A 162 -9.76 -7.62 -4.00
N VAL A 163 -8.93 -8.27 -3.17
CA VAL A 163 -7.80 -9.10 -3.62
C VAL A 163 -8.17 -10.59 -3.74
N ALA A 164 -7.56 -11.28 -4.71
CA ALA A 164 -7.81 -12.70 -5.01
C ALA A 164 -7.27 -13.64 -3.94
N ARG A 165 -6.14 -13.30 -3.33
CA ARG A 165 -5.57 -14.00 -2.17
C ARG A 165 -5.48 -13.01 -1.02
N PRO A 166 -5.99 -13.35 0.18
CA PRO A 166 -5.91 -12.47 1.35
C PRO A 166 -4.47 -12.02 1.62
N VAL A 167 -4.30 -10.73 1.86
CA VAL A 167 -3.05 -10.12 2.26
C VAL A 167 -3.36 -8.94 3.17
N SER A 168 -2.48 -8.68 4.13
CA SER A 168 -2.59 -7.53 5.03
C SER A 168 -1.32 -6.70 4.98
N LEU A 169 -1.50 -5.39 5.01
CA LEU A 169 -0.43 -4.43 5.17
C LEU A 169 -0.14 -4.24 6.66
N ASN A 170 1.12 -4.23 7.08
CA ASN A 170 1.51 -3.84 8.44
C ASN A 170 1.98 -2.37 8.44
N ILE A 171 1.34 -1.55 9.27
CA ILE A 171 1.85 -0.24 9.68
C ILE A 171 2.60 -0.43 11.01
N HIS A 172 3.93 -0.35 10.93
CA HIS A 172 4.80 -0.44 12.09
C HIS A 172 5.34 0.95 12.47
N ARG A 173 5.07 1.40 13.70
CA ARG A 173 5.58 2.69 14.22
C ARG A 173 6.01 2.63 15.67
N ALA A 174 7.09 3.34 16.00
CA ALA A 174 7.53 3.52 17.38
C ALA A 174 7.05 4.87 17.90
N ARG A 175 6.65 4.93 19.17
CA ARG A 175 6.26 6.18 19.82
C ARG A 175 7.48 7.11 19.95
N ARG A 176 7.41 8.33 19.38
CA ARG A 176 8.55 9.27 19.30
C ARG A 176 9.28 9.56 20.61
N ASN A 177 8.56 9.62 21.73
CA ASN A 177 9.13 9.91 23.06
C ASN A 177 9.41 8.64 23.88
N PHE A 178 9.61 7.50 23.24
CA PHE A 178 10.05 6.29 23.93
C PHE A 178 11.55 6.36 24.20
N THR A 179 11.93 6.93 25.35
CA THR A 179 13.29 6.75 25.89
C THR A 179 13.39 5.33 26.41
N VAL A 180 14.15 4.47 25.73
CA VAL A 180 14.58 3.19 26.31
C VAL A 180 15.38 3.53 27.57
N PRO A 181 15.02 3.04 28.76
CA PRO A 181 15.83 3.27 29.96
C PRO A 181 17.22 2.70 29.70
N VAL A 182 18.22 3.57 29.56
CA VAL A 182 19.62 3.16 29.57
C VAL A 182 19.89 2.67 31.01
N PRO A 183 20.30 1.41 31.22
CA PRO A 183 20.69 0.97 32.56
C PRO A 183 21.84 1.88 33.04
N PRO A 184 21.81 2.36 34.30
CA PRO A 184 22.84 3.28 34.78
C PRO A 184 24.21 2.62 34.67
N SER A 185 25.03 3.15 33.76
CA SER A 185 26.46 2.82 33.69
C SER A 185 27.13 3.41 34.92
N THR A 186 27.36 2.58 35.93
CA THR A 186 28.22 2.91 37.07
C THR A 186 29.63 3.23 36.58
N ASN A 187 29.96 4.52 36.47
CA ASN A 187 31.34 4.99 36.51
C ASN A 187 31.42 6.18 37.48
N PRO A 188 32.24 6.09 38.55
CA PRO A 188 32.39 7.17 39.51
C PRO A 188 33.20 8.33 38.92
N ALA A 189 32.75 9.54 39.24
CA ALA A 189 33.31 10.81 38.79
C ALA A 189 34.75 11.05 39.28
N THR A 190 35.58 11.60 38.39
CA THR A 190 36.67 12.51 38.80
C THR A 190 36.48 13.82 38.06
N SER A 191 36.07 14.83 38.82
CA SER A 191 35.89 16.21 38.42
C SER A 191 37.24 16.94 38.41
N SER A 192 37.59 17.59 37.30
CA SER A 192 38.58 18.67 37.29
C SER A 192 38.18 19.69 36.22
N SER A 193 37.39 20.68 36.63
CA SER A 193 37.07 21.86 35.81
C SER A 193 38.08 22.95 36.12
N ASN A 194 38.92 23.33 35.13
CA ASN A 194 39.62 24.61 35.15
C ASN A 194 38.74 25.64 34.42
N THR A 195 38.32 26.69 35.13
CA THR A 195 37.65 27.84 34.52
C THR A 195 38.45 29.09 34.88
N ILE A 196 39.06 29.70 33.87
CA ILE A 196 39.64 31.05 33.94
C ILE A 196 38.45 32.01 33.94
N ILE A 197 38.31 32.82 35.00
CA ILE A 197 37.38 33.94 35.02
C ILE A 197 38.21 35.22 35.08
N GLU A 198 38.22 35.95 33.96
CA GLU A 198 38.63 37.34 33.88
C GLU A 198 37.51 38.19 34.49
N VAL A 199 37.79 38.87 35.61
CA VAL A 199 36.91 39.91 36.15
C VAL A 199 37.72 41.18 36.36
N THR A 200 37.50 42.14 35.47
CA THR A 200 37.83 43.55 35.65
C THR A 200 37.04 44.13 36.82
N ALA A 201 37.72 44.77 37.77
CA ALA A 201 37.10 45.68 38.73
C ALA A 201 37.98 46.93 38.90
N SER A 202 37.36 48.08 38.63
CA SER A 202 37.89 49.43 38.79
C SER A 202 37.29 50.07 40.04
N SER A 203 38.07 50.95 40.69
CA SER A 203 37.67 51.93 41.73
C SER A 203 37.37 51.34 43.13
N THR A 204 37.78 51.88 44.29
CA THR A 204 38.33 53.20 44.69
C THR A 204 38.87 53.10 46.13
N GLY A 205 39.89 53.89 46.45
CA GLY A 205 40.31 54.49 47.74
C GLY A 205 39.93 53.86 49.10
N VAL A 206 40.89 53.79 50.02
CA VAL A 206 41.14 54.79 51.11
C VAL A 206 42.22 54.29 52.10
N ALA A 207 43.26 55.12 52.24
CA ALA A 207 44.09 55.55 53.39
C ALA A 207 44.58 54.65 54.56
N SER A 208 45.78 55.08 55.01
CA SER A 208 46.45 54.92 56.32
C SER A 208 47.26 53.63 56.50
N LYS A 209 48.57 53.66 56.78
CA LYS A 209 49.34 54.52 57.70
C LYS A 209 50.79 54.65 57.24
#